data_AF-A0A447V2F9-F1
#
_entry.id   AF-A0A447V2F9-F1
#
_cell.length_a   1.000
_cell.length_b   1.000
_cell.length_c   1.000
_cell.angle_alpha   90.00
_cell.angle_beta   90.00
_cell.angle_gamma   90.00
#
_symmetry.space_group_name_H-M   'P 1'
#
loop_
_entity.id
_entity.type
_entity.pdbx_description
1 polymer ?
#
loop_
_entity_poly.entity_id
_entity_poly.type
_entity_poly.pdbx_seq_one_letter_code
_entity_poly.pdbx_strand_id
1 'polypeptide(L)'
;MMFYGTLFFVCGLGGFMMSGTNLWLWGISSVVFTLGELIYAPGEYLLIDNIAPSGLKSSYFAAQQLGWLGGACNPLVTGLLLSWLPPYMLFVVLMGTILLAYYAIVIGMNTPPRQPITA
;
A
#
# COMPACT_ATOMS: atom_id res chain seq x y z
N MET A 1 -1.68 6.91 -12.03
CA MET A 1 -2.04 5.50 -11.74
C MET A 1 -2.20 5.27 -10.24
N MET A 2 -1.12 5.42 -9.44
CA MET A 2 -1.11 5.10 -8.00
C MET A 2 -2.18 5.82 -7.17
N PHE A 3 -2.43 7.10 -7.45
CA PHE A 3 -3.49 7.88 -6.80
C PHE A 3 -4.87 7.20 -6.84
N TYR A 4 -5.24 6.63 -8.00
CA TYR A 4 -6.53 5.94 -8.15
C TYR A 4 -6.57 4.67 -7.31
N GLY A 5 -5.46 3.92 -7.23
CA GLY A 5 -5.33 2.77 -6.34
C GLY A 5 -5.52 3.16 -4.87
N THR A 6 -4.93 4.28 -4.44
CA THR A 6 -5.08 4.82 -3.08
C THR A 6 -6.53 5.19 -2.81
N LEU A 7 -7.21 5.81 -3.77
CA LEU A 7 -8.63 6.15 -3.65
C LEU A 7 -9.50 4.90 -3.48
N PHE A 8 -9.27 3.85 -4.28
CA PHE A 8 -9.97 2.58 -4.14
C PHE A 8 -9.72 1.93 -2.77
N PHE A 9 -8.48 1.95 -2.27
CA PHE A 9 -8.18 1.46 -0.92
C PHE A 9 -8.93 2.23 0.16
N VAL A 10 -8.89 3.57 0.13
CA VAL A 10 -9.57 4.41 1.12
C VAL A 10 -11.08 4.22 1.07
N CYS A 11 -11.67 4.18 -0.13
CA CYS A 11 -13.09 3.93 -0.30
C CYS A 11 -13.50 2.53 0.18
N GLY A 12 -12.71 1.49 -0.15
CA GLY A 12 -12.97 0.12 0.30
C GLY A 12 -12.88 -0.02 1.82
N LEU A 13 -11.85 0.57 2.45
CA LEU A 13 -11.69 0.62 3.91
C LEU A 13 -12.81 1.40 4.59
N GLY A 14 -13.23 2.54 4.03
CA GLY A 14 -14.39 3.29 4.50
C GLY A 14 -15.68 2.47 4.40
N GLY A 15 -15.86 1.73 3.31
CA GLY A 15 -16.97 0.79 3.13
C GLY A 15 -16.99 -0.31 4.19
N PHE A 16 -15.85 -0.94 4.47
CA PHE A 16 -15.74 -1.94 5.54
C PHE A 16 -16.07 -1.34 6.91
N MET A 17 -15.60 -0.14 7.19
CA MET A 17 -15.89 0.57 8.45
C MET A 17 -17.39 0.83 8.65
N MET A 18 -18.13 1.10 7.57
CA MET A 18 -19.58 1.33 7.61
C MET A 18 -20.42 0.05 7.48
N SER A 19 -19.81 -1.07 7.11
CA SER A 19 -20.54 -2.30 6.75
C SER A 19 -21.30 -2.92 7.92
N GLY A 20 -20.79 -2.82 9.15
CA GLY A 20 -21.39 -3.48 10.31
C GLY A 20 -21.62 -4.97 10.05
N THR A 21 -22.88 -5.41 10.12
CA THR A 21 -23.30 -6.79 9.83
C THR A 21 -23.83 -6.99 8.39
N ASN A 22 -23.82 -5.96 7.56
CA ASN A 22 -24.35 -6.02 6.20
C ASN A 22 -23.35 -6.67 5.23
N LEU A 23 -23.57 -7.94 4.90
CA LEU A 23 -22.70 -8.72 4.01
C LEU A 23 -22.64 -8.19 2.57
N TRP A 24 -23.70 -7.56 2.06
CA TRP A 24 -23.69 -6.98 0.71
C TRP A 24 -22.76 -5.79 0.64
N LEU A 25 -22.85 -4.88 1.62
CA LEU A 25 -21.97 -3.72 1.69
C LEU A 25 -20.52 -4.17 1.94
N TRP A 26 -20.32 -5.19 2.77
CA TRP A 26 -19.00 -5.79 3.00
C TRP A 26 -18.41 -6.38 1.71
N GLY A 27 -19.21 -7.12 0.93
CA GLY A 27 -18.80 -7.71 -0.34
C GLY A 27 -18.49 -6.68 -1.42
N ILE A 28 -19.24 -5.58 -1.49
CA ILE A 28 -18.92 -4.47 -2.42
C ILE A 28 -17.62 -3.78 -1.97
N SER A 29 -17.45 -3.58 -0.66
CA SER A 29 -16.25 -2.96 -0.09
C SER A 29 -15.00 -3.78 -0.37
N SER A 30 -15.08 -5.11 -0.33
CA SER A 30 -13.95 -5.99 -0.67
C SER A 30 -13.58 -5.89 -2.15
N VAL A 31 -14.56 -5.87 -3.06
CA VAL A 31 -14.31 -5.64 -4.49
C VAL A 31 -13.61 -4.31 -4.73
N VAL A 32 -14.11 -3.23 -4.12
CA VAL A 32 -13.51 -1.89 -4.23
C VAL A 32 -12.08 -1.87 -3.68
N PHE A 33 -11.84 -2.50 -2.54
CA PHE A 33 -10.52 -2.62 -1.94
C PHE A 33 -9.54 -3.39 -2.85
N THR A 34 -9.96 -4.52 -3.41
CA THR A 34 -9.15 -5.35 -4.30
C THR A 34 -8.82 -4.66 -5.63
N LEU A 35 -9.67 -3.76 -6.13
CA LEU A 35 -9.30 -2.91 -7.28
C LEU A 35 -8.11 -2.00 -6.94
N GLY A 36 -8.01 -1.53 -5.70
CA GLY A 36 -6.85 -0.81 -5.19
C GLY A 36 -5.59 -1.67 -5.25
N GLU A 37 -5.66 -2.91 -4.75
CA GLU A 37 -4.57 -3.90 -4.78
C GLU A 37 -4.09 -4.18 -6.20
N LEU A 38 -5.03 -4.41 -7.13
CA LEU A 38 -4.74 -4.72 -8.52
C LEU A 38 -4.00 -3.58 -9.23
N ILE A 39 -4.24 -2.33 -8.84
CA ILE A 39 -3.52 -1.16 -9.37
C ILE A 39 -2.16 -1.02 -8.69
N TYR A 40 -2.08 -1.28 -7.38
CA TYR A 40 -0.86 -1.12 -6.60
C TYR A 40 0.21 -2.15 -6.95
N ALA A 41 -0.17 -3.42 -7.08
CA ALA A 41 0.77 -4.52 -7.34
C ALA A 41 1.70 -4.26 -8.55
N PRO A 42 1.20 -3.97 -9.77
CA PRO A 42 2.08 -3.66 -10.90
C PRO A 42 2.73 -2.27 -10.78
N GLY A 43 2.06 -1.30 -10.15
CA GLY A 43 2.58 0.06 -10.06
C GLY A 43 3.80 0.20 -9.16
N GLU A 44 3.89 -0.58 -8.08
CA GLU A 44 5.08 -0.65 -7.23
C GLU A 44 6.30 -1.17 -8.00
N TYR A 45 6.13 -2.26 -8.77
CA TYR A 45 7.21 -2.81 -9.58
C TYR A 45 7.65 -1.84 -10.69
N LEU A 46 6.71 -1.15 -11.33
CA LEU A 46 7.03 -0.10 -12.32
C LEU A 46 7.78 1.07 -11.68
N LEU A 47 7.41 1.50 -10.47
CA LEU A 47 8.13 2.55 -9.75
C LEU A 47 9.58 2.14 -9.52
N ILE A 48 9.81 0.94 -9.01
CA ILE A 48 11.15 0.42 -8.71
C ILE A 48 12.00 0.34 -9.97
N ASP A 49 11.42 -0.14 -11.07
CA ASP A 49 12.11 -0.22 -12.36
C ASP A 49 12.54 1.16 -12.88
N ASN A 50 11.72 2.19 -12.63
CA ASN A 50 12.00 3.57 -13.03
C ASN A 50 13.06 4.26 -12.16
N ILE A 51 13.10 3.99 -10.84
CA ILE A 51 14.07 4.60 -9.92
C ILE A 51 15.44 3.88 -9.94
N ALA A 52 15.47 2.61 -10.32
CA ALA A 52 16.67 1.79 -10.24
C ALA A 52 17.70 2.15 -11.35
N PRO A 53 18.95 2.49 -11.00
CA PRO A 53 20.01 2.74 -11.97
C PRO A 53 20.34 1.49 -12.79
N SER A 54 20.92 1.70 -13.98
CA SER A 54 21.40 0.61 -14.82
C SER A 54 22.39 -0.27 -14.05
N GLY A 55 22.19 -1.59 -14.08
CA GLY A 55 23.04 -2.56 -13.37
C GLY A 55 22.68 -2.79 -11.89
N LEU A 56 21.83 -1.95 -11.28
CA LEU A 56 21.43 -2.09 -9.87
C LEU A 56 19.99 -2.57 -9.68
N LYS A 57 19.24 -2.83 -10.77
CA LYS A 57 17.83 -3.27 -10.71
C LYS A 57 17.62 -4.45 -9.76
N SER A 58 18.49 -5.46 -9.82
CA SER A 58 18.39 -6.63 -8.93
C SER A 58 18.46 -6.27 -7.44
N SER A 59 19.37 -5.38 -7.05
CA SER A 59 19.47 -4.93 -5.65
C SER A 59 18.26 -4.12 -5.20
N TYR A 60 17.67 -3.31 -6.08
CA TYR A 60 16.46 -2.55 -5.78
C TYR A 60 15.23 -3.47 -5.61
N PHE A 61 15.05 -4.47 -6.48
CA PHE A 61 14.00 -5.48 -6.29
C PHE A 61 14.26 -6.36 -5.05
N ALA A 62 15.52 -6.66 -4.72
CA ALA A 62 15.84 -7.34 -3.47
C ALA A 62 15.47 -6.50 -2.24
N ALA A 63 15.69 -5.18 -2.28
CA ALA A 63 15.25 -4.27 -1.23
C ALA A 63 13.73 -4.18 -1.14
N GLN A 64 13.00 -4.24 -2.26
CA GLN A 64 11.53 -4.30 -2.26
C GLN A 64 11.00 -5.51 -1.51
N GLN A 65 11.72 -6.64 -1.54
CA GLN A 65 11.29 -7.82 -0.79
C GLN A 65 11.27 -7.60 0.74
N LEU A 66 11.95 -6.56 1.26
CA LEU A 66 11.81 -6.16 2.67
C LEU A 66 10.39 -5.65 2.98
N GLY A 67 9.63 -5.20 1.98
CA GLY A 67 8.21 -4.83 2.14
C GLY A 67 7.34 -5.98 2.67
N TRP A 68 7.70 -7.24 2.36
CA TRP A 68 7.01 -8.42 2.90
C TRP A 68 7.16 -8.56 4.42
N LEU A 69 8.23 -8.02 5.01
CA LEU A 69 8.35 -7.95 6.46
C LEU A 69 7.25 -7.06 7.06
N GLY A 70 6.93 -5.95 6.40
CA GLY A 70 5.78 -5.11 6.77
C GLY A 70 4.47 -5.89 6.71
N GLY A 71 4.28 -6.69 5.66
CA GLY A 71 3.15 -7.62 5.55
C GLY A 71 3.08 -8.63 6.70
N ALA A 72 4.21 -9.22 7.10
CA ALA A 72 4.29 -10.13 8.23
C ALA A 72 4.02 -9.45 9.59
N CYS A 73 4.42 -8.17 9.74
CA CYS A 73 4.15 -7.39 10.94
C CYS A 73 2.69 -6.90 11.04
N ASN A 74 1.94 -6.85 9.94
CA ASN A 74 0.58 -6.31 9.92
C ASN A 74 -0.39 -7.01 10.90
N PRO A 75 -0.47 -8.36 10.98
CA PRO A 75 -1.32 -9.04 11.97
C PRO A 75 -0.96 -8.72 13.42
N LEU A 76 0.31 -8.54 13.72
CA LEU A 76 0.77 -8.16 15.07
C LEU A 76 0.26 -6.76 15.43
N VAL A 77 0.48 -5.78 14.56
CA VAL A 77 0.06 -4.39 14.80
C VAL A 77 -1.46 -4.28 14.86
N THR A 78 -2.17 -4.87 13.90
CA THR A 78 -3.64 -4.83 13.86
C THR A 78 -4.28 -5.62 14.99
N GLY A 79 -3.70 -6.75 15.40
CA GLY A 79 -4.15 -7.51 16.56
C GLY A 79 -3.99 -6.75 17.88
N LEU A 80 -2.84 -6.08 18.08
CA LEU A 80 -2.64 -5.19 19.23
C LEU A 80 -3.62 -4.02 19.18
N LEU A 81 -3.82 -3.40 18.02
CA LEU A 81 -4.77 -2.31 17.84
C LEU A 81 -6.18 -2.73 18.26
N LEU A 82 -6.66 -3.87 17.81
CA LEU A 82 -7.98 -4.41 18.17
C LEU A 82 -8.09 -4.82 19.65
N SER A 83 -6.97 -5.06 20.34
CA SER A 83 -6.96 -5.40 21.76
C SER A 83 -7.20 -4.19 22.67
N TRP A 84 -6.78 -2.99 22.23
CA TRP A 84 -6.76 -1.79 23.06
C TRP A 84 -7.65 -0.65 22.54
N LEU A 85 -8.05 -0.69 21.26
CA LEU A 85 -8.83 0.37 20.62
C LEU A 85 -10.15 -0.16 20.04
N PRO A 86 -11.15 0.73 19.83
CA PRO A 86 -12.39 0.35 19.19
C PRO A 86 -12.17 -0.24 17.77
N PRO A 87 -12.96 -1.22 17.31
CA PRO A 87 -12.73 -1.90 16.04
C PRO A 87 -12.67 -0.99 14.80
N TYR A 88 -13.41 0.13 14.80
CA TYR A 88 -13.39 1.06 13.68
C TYR A 88 -12.01 1.71 13.47
N MET A 89 -11.20 1.81 14.53
CA MET A 89 -9.84 2.38 14.46
C MET A 89 -8.92 1.55 13.57
N LEU A 90 -9.20 0.27 13.37
CA LEU A 90 -8.46 -0.57 12.44
C LEU A 90 -8.46 0.03 11.04
N PHE A 91 -9.66 0.36 10.53
CA PHE A 91 -9.82 0.94 9.20
C PHE A 91 -9.22 2.35 9.11
N VAL A 92 -9.37 3.16 10.16
CA VAL A 92 -8.78 4.51 10.22
C VAL A 92 -7.25 4.44 10.12
N VAL A 93 -6.61 3.55 10.88
CA VAL A 93 -5.15 3.38 10.83
C VAL A 93 -4.71 2.84 9.48
N LEU A 94 -5.41 1.87 8.90
CA LEU A 94 -5.10 1.35 7.56
C LEU A 94 -5.28 2.39 6.45
N MET A 95 -6.28 3.28 6.57
CA MET A 95 -6.42 4.44 5.67
C MET A 95 -5.25 5.41 5.83
N GLY A 96 -4.81 5.66 7.06
CA GLY A 96 -3.62 6.46 7.34
C GLY A 96 -2.34 5.85 6.74
N THR A 97 -2.13 4.54 6.88
CA THR A 97 -0.93 3.87 6.37
C THR A 97 -0.89 3.86 4.84
N ILE A 98 -2.01 3.66 4.14
CA ILE A 98 -2.02 3.73 2.67
C ILE A 98 -1.79 5.16 2.15
N LEU A 99 -2.27 6.19 2.87
CA LEU A 99 -1.97 7.58 2.55
C LEU A 99 -0.48 7.91 2.75
N LEU A 100 0.13 7.41 3.83
CA LEU A 100 1.57 7.53 4.06
C LEU A 100 2.39 6.79 2.98
N ALA A 101 1.95 5.60 2.59
CA ALA A 101 2.58 4.85 1.51
C ALA A 101 2.47 5.60 0.17
N TYR A 102 1.30 6.17 -0.15
CA TYR A 102 1.12 7.01 -1.33
C TYR A 102 2.05 8.23 -1.31
N TYR A 103 2.19 8.89 -0.17
CA TYR A 103 3.12 10.01 -0.01
C TYR A 103 4.58 9.58 -0.27
N ALA A 104 5.01 8.44 0.26
CA ALA A 104 6.34 7.89 0.00
C ALA A 104 6.56 7.57 -1.50
N ILE A 105 5.54 7.03 -2.17
CA ILE A 105 5.58 6.79 -3.63
C ILE A 105 5.74 8.08 -4.41
N VAL A 106 5.00 9.15 -4.05
CA VAL A 106 5.13 10.46 -4.69
C VAL A 106 6.54 11.00 -4.53
N ILE A 107 7.16 10.85 -3.36
CA ILE A 107 8.57 11.21 -3.16
C ILE A 107 9.48 10.40 -4.09
N GLY A 108 9.28 9.08 -4.16
CA GLY A 108 10.05 8.20 -5.04
C GLY A 108 9.95 8.59 -6.51
N MET A 109 8.75 8.92 -6.99
CA MET A 109 8.49 9.34 -8.37
C MET A 109 9.17 10.68 -8.74
N ASN A 110 9.34 11.57 -7.76
CA ASN A 110 9.98 12.87 -7.97
C ASN A 110 11.51 12.83 -7.82
N THR A 111 12.09 11.68 -7.47
CA THR A 111 13.54 11.55 -7.34
C THR A 111 14.17 11.40 -8.73
N PRO A 112 15.08 12.29 -9.15
CA PRO A 112 15.66 12.23 -10.48
C PRO A 112 16.45 10.93 -10.69
N PRO A 113 16.47 10.37 -11.91
CA PRO A 113 17.22 9.14 -12.22
C PRO A 113 18.69 9.32 -11.84
N ARG A 114 19.18 8.51 -10.91
CA ARG A 114 20.59 8.59 -10.49
C ARG A 114 21.46 8.08 -11.62
N GLN A 115 22.30 8.97 -12.17
CA GLN A 115 23.23 8.61 -13.24
C GLN A 115 24.10 7.42 -12.82
N PRO A 116 24.44 6.51 -13.74
CA PRO A 116 25.29 5.36 -13.44
C PRO A 116 26.60 5.83 -12.82
N ILE A 117 27.05 5.14 -11.78
CA ILE A 117 28.40 5.30 -11.25
C ILE A 117 29.33 4.85 -12.40
N THR A 118 29.90 5.80 -13.13
CA THR A 118 31.02 5.54 -14.03
C THR A 118 32.17 5.06 -13.17
N ALA A 119 32.39 3.75 -13.19
CA ALA A 119 33.61 3.13 -12.67
C ALA A 119 34.77 3.40 -13.64
#